data_AF-A0AAQ3MID8-F1
#
_entry.id   AF-A0AAQ3MID8-F1
#
_cell.length_a   1.000
_cell.length_b   1.000
_cell.length_c   1.000
_cell.angle_alpha   90.00
_cell.angle_beta   90.00
_cell.angle_gamma   90.00
#
_symmetry.space_group_name_H-M   'P 1'
#
loop_
_entity.id
_entity.type
_entity.pdbx_description
1 polymer ?
#
loop_
_entity_poly.entity_id
_entity_poly.type
_entity_poly.pdbx_seq_one_letter_code
_entity_poly.pdbx_strand_id
1 'polypeptide(L)'
;FQGFPVAPPQGHRLWCSATLSPEEATENASGGTHTRSSDLEVDDPEWRDKEEKIVRDIEPIVKLTRHILFSPRYKNGELLTMEDERAITENVLIYHPDYEDKIGSGLFAIMVSGVNDMHD
;
A
#
# COMPACT_ATOMS: atom_id res chain seq x y z
N PHE A 1 -24.74 -24.22 27.71
CA PHE A 1 -23.79 -24.19 26.58
C PHE A 1 -24.52 -24.63 25.32
N GLN A 2 -25.03 -23.68 24.54
CA GLN A 2 -25.50 -23.94 23.19
C GLN A 2 -24.56 -23.20 22.25
N GLY A 3 -23.80 -23.97 21.45
CA GLY A 3 -22.83 -23.45 20.50
C GLY A 3 -23.54 -23.02 19.22
N PHE A 4 -23.23 -21.82 18.75
CA PHE A 4 -23.60 -21.37 17.41
C PHE A 4 -22.51 -21.80 16.42
N PRO A 5 -22.86 -22.33 15.23
CA PRO A 5 -21.86 -22.60 14.20
C PRO A 5 -21.43 -21.27 13.56
N VAL A 6 -20.18 -20.86 13.82
CA VAL A 6 -19.53 -19.75 13.11
C VAL A 6 -19.09 -20.27 11.74
N ALA A 7 -19.62 -19.67 10.67
CA ALA A 7 -19.16 -19.92 9.31
C ALA A 7 -17.80 -19.22 9.06
N PRO A 8 -16.88 -19.83 8.30
CA PRO A 8 -15.58 -19.24 8.00
C PRO A 8 -15.74 -18.05 7.04
N PRO A 9 -14.94 -16.97 7.16
CA PRO A 9 -14.97 -15.86 6.23
C PRO A 9 -14.50 -16.32 4.84
N GLN A 10 -15.41 -16.31 3.87
CA GLN A 10 -15.08 -16.56 2.46
C GLN A 10 -14.33 -15.35 1.90
N GLY A 11 -13.01 -15.36 2.08
CA GLY A 11 -12.12 -14.50 1.33
C GLY A 11 -12.06 -14.97 -0.12
N HIS A 12 -12.76 -14.30 -1.02
CA HIS A 12 -12.39 -14.21 -2.43
C HIS A 12 -12.85 -12.85 -2.95
N ARG A 13 -11.88 -11.94 -3.13
CA ARG A 13 -12.10 -10.72 -3.90
C ARG A 13 -12.32 -11.13 -5.35
N LEU A 14 -13.59 -11.30 -5.72
CA LEU A 14 -14.04 -11.45 -7.11
C LEU A 14 -14.18 -10.06 -7.71
N TRP A 15 -13.12 -9.58 -8.33
CA TRP A 15 -13.19 -8.49 -9.30
C TRP A 15 -13.66 -9.16 -10.60
N CYS A 16 -14.58 -8.52 -11.31
CA CYS A 16 -15.23 -8.98 -12.54
C CYS A 16 -16.51 -9.81 -12.35
N SER A 17 -17.64 -9.13 -12.46
CA SER A 17 -18.83 -9.66 -13.12
C SER A 17 -19.53 -8.51 -13.83
N ALA A 18 -19.12 -8.23 -15.06
CA ALA A 18 -19.98 -7.54 -16.01
C ALA A 18 -21.11 -8.53 -16.36
N THR A 19 -22.28 -8.35 -15.75
CA THR A 19 -23.50 -9.01 -16.21
C THR A 19 -23.90 -8.37 -17.54
N LEU A 20 -23.40 -8.90 -18.64
CA LEU A 20 -24.06 -8.74 -19.93
C LEU A 20 -25.31 -9.61 -19.87
N SER A 21 -26.47 -8.95 -19.86
CA SER A 21 -27.78 -9.55 -20.04
C SER A 21 -27.83 -10.29 -21.38
N PRO A 22 -28.35 -11.52 -21.46
CA PRO A 22 -28.37 -12.27 -22.71
C PRO A 22 -29.58 -11.87 -23.53
N GLU A 23 -29.36 -11.39 -24.75
CA GLU A 23 -30.32 -11.63 -25.83
C GLU A 23 -29.61 -11.92 -27.17
N GLU A 24 -29.95 -13.12 -27.66
CA GLU A 24 -29.88 -13.68 -29.01
C GLU A 24 -28.55 -13.84 -29.77
N ALA A 25 -28.38 -15.08 -30.24
CA ALA A 25 -27.31 -15.59 -31.07
C ALA A 25 -27.46 -15.16 -32.54
N THR A 26 -26.36 -14.90 -33.23
CA THR A 26 -26.06 -15.60 -34.49
C THR A 26 -24.55 -15.68 -34.73
N GLU A 27 -24.18 -16.86 -35.20
CA GLU A 27 -22.89 -17.39 -35.61
C GLU A 27 -22.13 -16.58 -36.69
N ASN A 28 -20.83 -16.36 -36.45
CA ASN A 28 -19.80 -16.45 -37.47
C ASN A 28 -18.40 -16.38 -36.83
N ALA A 29 -17.76 -17.55 -36.77
CA ALA A 29 -16.34 -17.66 -36.49
C ALA A 29 -15.53 -16.99 -37.61
N SER A 30 -14.69 -16.03 -37.25
CA SER A 30 -13.55 -15.64 -38.08
C SER A 30 -12.32 -15.58 -37.21
N GLY A 31 -11.37 -16.44 -37.56
CA GLY A 31 -10.14 -16.68 -36.82
C GLY A 31 -9.20 -15.49 -36.82
N GLY A 32 -8.46 -15.42 -35.71
CA GLY A 32 -7.07 -14.99 -35.61
C GLY A 32 -6.68 -13.74 -36.37
N THR A 33 -6.47 -12.66 -35.63
CA THR A 33 -5.24 -11.90 -35.82
C THR A 33 -4.64 -11.70 -34.44
N HIS A 34 -3.53 -12.38 -34.17
CA HIS A 34 -2.59 -11.98 -33.14
C HIS A 34 -2.12 -10.58 -33.51
N THR A 35 -2.85 -9.56 -33.09
CA THR A 35 -2.29 -8.21 -32.97
C THR A 35 -1.35 -8.28 -31.79
N ARG A 36 -0.13 -8.73 -32.12
CA ARG A 36 1.14 -8.46 -31.47
C ARG A 36 0.93 -7.33 -30.46
N SER A 37 1.01 -7.68 -29.17
CA SER A 37 1.08 -6.72 -28.07
C SER A 37 2.22 -5.77 -28.40
N SER A 38 1.87 -4.68 -29.07
CA SER A 38 2.71 -3.53 -29.23
C SER A 38 2.60 -2.85 -27.89
N ASP A 39 3.61 -3.11 -27.08
CA ASP A 39 3.99 -2.35 -25.89
C ASP A 39 4.19 -0.89 -26.34
N LEU A 40 3.09 -0.21 -26.61
CA LEU A 40 3.06 1.22 -26.76
C LEU A 40 3.08 1.69 -25.32
N GLU A 41 4.29 1.91 -24.79
CA GLU A 41 4.47 2.82 -23.66
C GLU A 41 3.83 4.14 -24.09
N VAL A 42 2.56 4.32 -23.73
CA VAL A 42 1.87 5.59 -23.88
C VAL A 42 2.55 6.49 -22.86
N ASP A 43 3.55 7.22 -23.34
CA ASP A 43 4.19 8.34 -22.63
C ASP A 43 3.12 9.43 -22.50
N ASP A 44 2.17 9.20 -21.60
CA ASP A 44 1.06 10.09 -21.31
C ASP A 44 1.60 11.22 -20.42
N PRO A 45 1.76 12.44 -20.96
CA PRO A 45 2.31 13.54 -20.18
C PRO A 45 1.47 13.85 -18.94
N GLU A 46 0.16 13.56 -18.97
CA GLU A 46 -0.73 13.75 -17.82
C GLU A 46 -0.40 12.79 -16.65
N TRP A 47 -0.08 11.52 -16.95
CA TRP A 47 0.42 10.58 -15.92
C TRP A 47 1.74 11.06 -15.31
N ARG A 48 2.65 11.62 -16.11
CA ARG A 48 3.94 12.14 -15.64
C ARG A 48 3.77 13.35 -14.71
N ASP A 49 2.87 14.27 -15.04
CA ASP A 49 2.58 15.43 -14.17
C ASP A 49 1.98 15.01 -12.83
N LYS A 50 1.10 13.99 -12.83
CA LYS A 50 0.53 13.41 -11.61
C LYS A 50 1.60 12.72 -10.77
N GLU A 51 2.48 11.93 -11.40
CA GLU A 51 3.60 11.29 -10.73
C GLU A 51 4.53 12.32 -10.08
N GLU A 52 4.93 13.36 -10.82
CA GLU A 52 5.79 14.41 -10.29
C GLU A 52 5.15 15.12 -9.09
N LYS A 53 3.84 15.36 -9.14
CA LYS A 53 3.12 15.92 -7.99
C LYS A 53 3.19 15.00 -6.77
N ILE A 54 2.93 13.71 -6.95
CA ILE A 54 3.03 12.73 -5.86
C ILE A 54 4.46 12.71 -5.30
N VAL A 55 5.48 12.67 -6.16
CA VAL A 55 6.88 12.69 -5.75
C VAL A 55 7.19 13.94 -4.91
N ARG A 56 6.73 15.11 -5.35
CA ARG A 56 6.90 16.37 -4.59
C ARG A 56 6.21 16.32 -3.22
N ASP A 57 5.05 15.68 -3.13
CA ASP A 57 4.31 15.56 -1.88
C ASP A 57 4.97 14.53 -0.93
N ILE A 58 5.53 13.42 -1.44
CA ILE A 58 6.13 12.36 -0.61
C ILE A 58 7.59 12.60 -0.23
N GLU A 59 8.36 13.32 -1.05
CA GLU A 59 9.77 13.57 -0.80
C GLU A 59 10.05 14.20 0.58
N PRO A 60 9.31 15.23 1.05
CA PRO A 60 9.52 15.78 2.39
C PRO A 60 9.23 14.78 3.51
N ILE A 61 8.21 13.92 3.33
CA ILE A 61 7.85 12.87 4.30
C ILE A 61 8.98 11.85 4.42
N VAL A 62 9.52 11.40 3.28
CA VAL A 62 10.65 10.46 3.24
C VAL A 62 11.90 11.07 3.87
N LYS A 63 12.20 12.34 3.57
CA LYS A 63 13.35 13.06 4.16
C LYS A 63 13.22 13.18 5.68
N LEU A 64 12.05 13.58 6.18
CA LEU A 64 11.77 13.68 7.61
C LEU A 64 11.91 12.33 8.30
N THR A 65 11.26 11.30 7.75
CA THR A 65 11.29 9.93 8.29
C THR A 65 12.71 9.40 8.36
N ARG A 66 13.50 9.63 7.31
CA ARG A 66 14.91 9.26 7.28
C ARG A 66 15.71 10.01 8.34
N HIS A 67 15.46 11.32 8.47
CA HIS A 67 16.13 12.17 9.44
C HIS A 67 15.83 11.79 10.90
N ILE A 68 14.65 11.24 11.18
CA ILE A 68 14.28 10.75 12.52
C ILE A 68 14.87 9.36 12.75
N LEU A 69 14.53 8.37 11.92
CA LEU A 69 14.82 6.96 12.18
C LEU A 69 16.30 6.58 12.02
N PHE A 70 17.03 7.27 11.14
CA PHE A 70 18.46 7.03 10.92
C PHE A 70 19.34 8.10 11.57
N SER A 71 18.75 8.98 12.37
CA SER A 71 19.54 9.97 13.07
C SER A 71 20.39 9.29 14.15
N PRO A 72 21.66 9.71 14.33
CA PRO A 72 22.52 9.19 15.38
C PRO A 72 22.02 9.52 16.80
N ARG A 73 20.95 10.34 16.92
CA ARG A 73 20.27 10.66 18.18
C ARG A 73 19.55 9.47 18.80
N TYR A 74 19.17 8.46 18.01
CA TYR A 74 18.46 7.28 18.50
C TYR A 74 19.29 6.03 18.28
N LYS A 75 19.48 5.24 19.34
CA LYS A 75 20.12 3.93 19.27
C LYS A 75 19.09 2.82 19.08
N ASN A 76 19.57 1.64 18.71
CA ASN A 76 18.74 0.44 18.72
C ASN A 76 18.15 0.21 20.13
N GLY A 77 16.84 0.04 20.19
CA GLY A 77 16.07 -0.11 21.42
C GLY A 77 15.67 1.19 22.10
N GLU A 78 16.07 2.37 21.59
CA GLU A 78 15.64 3.64 22.15
C GLU A 78 14.28 4.07 21.60
N LEU A 79 13.49 4.71 22.47
CA LEU A 79 12.19 5.28 22.13
C LEU A 79 12.39 6.63 21.43
N LEU A 80 11.51 6.93 20.47
CA LEU A 80 11.44 8.26 19.89
C LEU A 80 10.96 9.28 20.92
N THR A 81 11.38 10.52 20.75
CA THR A 81 10.76 11.63 21.48
C THR A 81 9.29 11.79 21.05
N MET A 82 8.46 12.35 21.92
CA MET A 82 7.03 12.57 21.63
C MET A 82 6.79 13.34 20.32
N GLU A 83 7.64 14.32 20.02
CA GLU A 83 7.53 15.11 18.78
C GLU A 83 7.85 14.25 17.53
N ASP A 84 8.93 13.48 17.58
CA ASP A 84 9.34 12.62 16.48
C ASP A 84 8.36 11.44 16.29
N GLU A 85 7.83 10.89 17.38
CA GLU A 85 6.78 9.86 17.34
C GLU A 85 5.51 10.38 16.65
N ARG A 86 5.07 11.58 17.03
CA ARG A 86 3.92 12.24 16.41
C ARG A 86 4.17 12.47 14.92
N ALA A 87 5.36 12.97 14.57
CA ALA A 87 5.75 13.20 13.19
C ALA A 87 5.69 11.91 12.35
N ILE A 88 6.21 10.78 12.85
CA ILE A 88 6.15 9.49 12.16
C ILE A 88 4.72 8.98 12.05
N THR A 89 3.92 9.12 13.11
CA THR A 89 2.53 8.65 13.11
C THR A 89 1.70 9.40 12.08
N GLU A 90 1.73 10.73 12.11
CA GLU A 90 0.92 11.61 11.26
C GLU A 90 1.36 11.60 9.79
N ASN A 91 2.66 11.40 9.50
CA ASN A 91 3.15 11.48 8.13
C ASN A 91 3.33 10.11 7.46
N VAL A 92 3.44 9.03 8.24
CA VAL A 92 3.76 7.69 7.70
C VAL A 92 2.67 6.67 8.04
N LEU A 93 2.36 6.50 9.32
CA LEU A 93 1.53 5.37 9.75
C LEU A 93 0.08 5.47 9.29
N ILE A 94 -0.47 6.69 9.17
CA ILE A 94 -1.84 6.91 8.65
C ILE A 94 -2.03 6.43 7.21
N TYR A 95 -0.95 6.29 6.43
CA TYR A 95 -1.00 5.84 5.04
C TYR A 95 -0.75 4.34 4.89
N HIS A 96 -0.59 3.61 5.99
CA HIS A 96 -0.46 2.16 5.93
C HIS A 96 -1.82 1.52 5.57
N PRO A 97 -1.88 0.51 4.68
CA PRO A 97 -3.14 -0.16 4.32
C PRO A 97 -3.90 -0.70 5.55
N ASP A 98 -3.15 -1.15 6.56
CA ASP A 98 -3.68 -1.65 7.84
C ASP A 98 -3.45 -0.65 9.00
N TYR A 99 -3.59 0.66 8.77
CA TYR A 99 -3.31 1.68 9.81
C TYR A 99 -4.19 1.50 11.06
N GLU A 100 -5.44 1.06 10.91
CA GLU A 100 -6.36 0.78 12.01
C GLU A 100 -5.81 -0.30 12.95
N ASP A 101 -5.16 -1.34 12.42
CA ASP A 101 -4.57 -2.40 13.24
C ASP A 101 -3.24 -1.97 13.87
N LYS A 102 -2.49 -1.08 13.19
CA LYS A 102 -1.18 -0.59 13.66
C LYS A 102 -1.28 0.50 14.71
N ILE A 103 -2.27 1.38 14.59
CA ILE A 103 -2.47 2.52 15.49
C ILE A 103 -3.64 2.24 16.44
N GLY A 104 -4.78 1.78 15.91
CA GLY A 104 -5.97 1.43 16.68
C GLY A 104 -6.37 2.49 17.70
N SER A 105 -6.55 2.05 18.95
CA SER A 105 -6.85 2.93 20.10
C SER A 105 -5.71 3.88 20.51
N GLY A 106 -4.54 3.77 19.87
CA GLY A 106 -3.37 4.62 20.10
C GLY A 106 -2.06 3.83 20.16
N LEU A 107 -0.95 4.53 19.92
CA LEU A 107 0.40 4.04 20.16
C LEU A 107 0.84 4.45 21.57
N PHE A 108 1.60 3.57 22.23
CA PHE A 108 2.25 3.92 23.51
C PHE A 108 3.61 4.57 23.29
N ALA A 109 4.42 4.02 22.38
CA ALA A 109 5.70 4.56 21.95
C ALA A 109 6.16 3.90 20.64
N ILE A 110 7.03 4.59 19.89
CA ILE A 110 7.77 4.02 18.77
C ILE A 110 9.23 3.79 19.19
N MET A 111 9.76 2.60 18.91
CA MET A 111 11.13 2.22 19.23
C MET A 111 11.95 2.00 17.97
N VAL A 112 13.18 2.52 17.93
CA VAL A 112 14.10 2.29 16.81
C VAL A 112 14.72 0.91 16.97
N SER A 113 14.55 0.04 15.97
CA SER A 113 15.26 -1.24 15.88
C SER A 113 16.12 -1.25 14.62
N GLY A 114 17.40 -1.60 14.77
CA GLY A 114 18.33 -1.80 13.69
C GLY A 114 17.89 -2.98 12.84
N VAL A 115 18.13 -2.87 11.53
CA VAL A 115 17.99 -4.02 10.63
C VAL A 115 19.13 -4.97 11.01
N ASN A 116 18.78 -6.09 11.64
CA ASN A 116 19.74 -7.06 12.17
C ASN A 116 20.89 -7.28 11.19
N ASP A 117 22.13 -7.12 11.66
CA ASP A 117 23.32 -7.59 10.96
C ASP A 117 23.11 -9.08 10.67
N MET A 118 22.71 -9.37 9.43
CA MET A 118 22.65 -10.72 8.91
C MET A 118 24.12 -11.14 8.81
N HIS A 119 24.61 -11.84 9.83
CA HIS A 119 25.93 -12.46 9.80
C HIS A 119 26.00 -13.33 8.54
N ASP A 120 26.88 -12.92 7.62
CA ASP A 120 27.25 -13.58 6.36
C ASP A 120 27.66 -15.06 6.57
#